data_AF-A0A924XLA3-F1
#
_entry.id   AF-A0A924XLA3-F1
#
_cell.length_a   1.000
_cell.length_b   1.000
_cell.length_c   1.000
_cell.angle_alpha   90.00
_cell.angle_beta   90.00
_cell.angle_gamma   90.00
#
_symmetry.space_group_name_H-M   'P 1'
#
loop_
_entity.id
_entity.type
_entity.pdbx_description
1 polymer ?
#
loop_
_entity_poly.entity_id
_entity_poly.type
_entity_poly.pdbx_seq_one_letter_code
_entity_poly.pdbx_strand_id
1 'polypeptide(L)' 'VRSIVGTLLEVGREEKSVADVHQAIITGDKKFAGATASPHGLTLLKVHYD' A
#
# COMPACT_ATOMS: atom_id res chain seq x y z
N VAL A 1 -3.18 -5.82 0.12
CA VAL A 1 -4.10 -4.66 0.32
C VAL A 1 -3.57 -3.66 1.34
N ARG A 2 -3.52 -3.98 2.65
CA ARG A 2 -3.14 -3.00 3.71
C ARG A 2 -1.74 -2.37 3.55
N SER A 3 -0.77 -3.10 3.02
CA SER A 3 0.55 -2.55 2.70
C SER A 3 0.50 -1.53 1.55
N ILE A 4 -0.34 -1.76 0.53
CA ILE A 4 -0.56 -0.80 -0.57
C ILE A 4 -1.22 0.46 -0.01
N VAL A 5 -2.29 0.30 0.77
CA VAL A 5 -3.01 1.44 1.38
C VAL A 5 -2.09 2.28 2.26
N GLY A 6 -1.27 1.65 3.10
CA GLY A 6 -0.35 2.39 3.96
C GLY A 6 0.74 3.13 3.18
N THR A 7 1.24 2.54 2.09
CA THR A 7 2.16 3.24 1.17
C THR A 7 1.50 4.46 0.52
N LEU A 8 0.25 4.34 0.07
CA LEU A 8 -0.49 5.46 -0.52
C LEU A 8 -0.80 6.57 0.49
N LEU A 9 -1.04 6.21 1.76
CA LEU A 9 -1.21 7.18 2.84
C LEU A 9 0.05 8.02 3.05
N GLU A 10 1.23 7.40 3.07
CA GLU A 10 2.51 8.11 3.21
C GLU A 10 2.80 9.00 1.99
N VAL A 11 2.43 8.55 0.78
CA VAL A 11 2.51 9.39 -0.43
C VAL A 11 1.58 10.61 -0.31
N GLY A 12 0.35 10.42 0.16
CA GLY A 12 -0.59 11.53 0.37
C GLY A 12 -0.19 12.49 1.50
N ARG A 13 0.73 12.09 2.39
CA ARG A 13 1.34 12.92 3.44
C ARG A 13 2.68 13.53 3.02
N GLU A 14 3.13 13.29 1.79
CA GLU A 14 4.46 13.68 1.30
C GLU A 14 5.65 13.04 2.04
N GLU A 15 5.41 11.95 2.78
CA GLU A 15 6.43 11.16 3.48
C GLU A 15 7.16 10.18 2.55
N LYS A 16 6.50 9.81 1.44
CA LYS A 16 7.06 9.02 0.34
C LYS A 16 6.73 9.61 -1.01
N SER A 17 7.59 9.33 -1.99
CA SER A 17 7.40 9.77 -3.36
C SER A 17 6.69 8.71 -4.21
N VAL A 18 6.11 9.13 -5.33
CA VAL A 18 5.60 8.21 -6.36
C VAL A 18 6.72 7.33 -6.93
N ALA A 19 7.96 7.81 -6.96
CA ALA A 19 9.12 7.04 -7.39
C ALA A 19 9.40 5.86 -6.44
N ASP A 20 9.19 6.02 -5.14
CA ASP A 20 9.32 4.93 -4.16
C ASP A 20 8.31 3.83 -4.42
N VAL A 21 7.07 4.18 -4.79
CA VAL A 21 6.04 3.20 -5.18
C VAL A 21 6.50 2.40 -6.40
N HIS A 22 7.06 3.07 -7.41
CA HIS A 22 7.59 2.42 -8.59
C HIS A 22 8.76 1.46 -8.25
N GLN A 23 9.68 1.88 -7.38
CA GLN A 23 10.76 1.02 -6.91
C GLN A 23 10.25 -0.19 -6.11
N ALA A 24 9.24 0.00 -5.25
CA ALA A 24 8.63 -1.09 -4.49
C ALA A 24 8.04 -2.19 -5.41
N ILE A 25 7.43 -1.79 -6.52
CA ILE A 25 6.86 -2.73 -7.51
C ILE A 25 7.96 -3.48 -8.26
N ILE A 26 8.99 -2.78 -8.73
CA ILE A 26 10.06 -3.39 -9.54
C ILE A 26 10.95 -4.31 -8.71
N THR A 27 11.30 -3.88 -7.51
CA THR A 27 12.28 -4.59 -6.67
C THR A 27 11.65 -5.60 -5.73
N GLY A 28 10.37 -5.44 -5.40
CA GLY A 28 9.72 -6.18 -4.31
C GLY A 28 10.28 -5.85 -2.92
N ASP A 29 11.13 -4.82 -2.80
CA ASP A 29 11.79 -4.48 -1.55
C ASP A 29 10.85 -3.67 -0.64
N LYS A 30 10.58 -4.24 0.53
CA LYS A 30 9.67 -3.69 1.53
C LYS A 30 10.13 -2.33 2.08
N LYS A 31 11.42 -1.97 1.97
CA LYS A 31 11.90 -0.65 2.41
C LYS A 31 11.27 0.51 1.62
N PHE A 32 10.91 0.26 0.36
CA PHE A 32 10.26 1.25 -0.49
C PHE A 32 8.74 1.30 -0.26
N ALA A 33 8.14 0.25 0.29
CA ALA A 33 6.74 0.25 0.73
C ALA A 33 6.58 1.01 2.06
N GLY A 34 5.40 1.58 2.29
CA GLY A 34 5.06 2.24 3.55
C GLY A 34 4.65 1.27 4.65
N ALA A 35 4.41 1.82 5.84
CA ALA A 35 3.90 1.11 6.99
C ALA A 35 2.59 0.37 6.64
N THR A 36 2.37 -0.80 7.24
CA THR A 36 1.12 -1.54 6.97
C THR A 36 -0.05 -0.84 7.65
N ALA A 37 -1.05 -0.42 6.87
CA ALA A 37 -2.25 0.22 7.41
C ALA A 37 -2.95 -0.66 8.47
N SER A 38 -3.66 -0.05 9.40
CA SER A 38 -4.35 -0.75 10.49
C SER A 38 -5.43 -1.72 9.96
N PRO A 39 -5.69 -2.89 10.62
CA PRO A 39 -6.62 -3.89 10.08
C PRO A 39 -8.09 -3.45 10.13
N HIS A 40 -8.47 -2.66 11.12
CA HIS A 40 -9.88 -2.32 11.39
C HIS A 40 -10.51 -1.42 10.31
N GLY A 41 -9.71 -0.81 9.43
CA GLY A 41 -10.20 -0.01 8.30
C GLY A 41 -10.42 -0.80 6.99
N LEU A 42 -10.20 -2.11 6.98
CA LEU A 42 -10.39 -2.96 5.80
C LEU A 42 -11.62 -3.85 5.96
N THR A 43 -12.51 -3.82 4.97
CA THR A 43 -13.71 -4.67 4.90
C THR A 43 -13.72 -5.46 3.59
N LEU A 44 -13.98 -6.77 3.67
CA LEU A 44 -14.25 -7.59 2.49
C LEU A 44 -15.64 -7.21 1.95
N LEU A 45 -15.69 -6.66 0.74
CA LEU A 45 -16.94 -6.14 0.18
C LEU A 45 -17.79 -7.23 -0.50
N LYS A 46 -17.18 -8.01 -1.39
CA LYS A 46 -17.87 -9.01 -2.20
C LYS A 46 -16.90 -10.08 -2.67
N VAL A 47 -17.41 -11.29 -2.84
CA VAL A 47 -16.73 -12.40 -3.53
C VAL A 47 -17.56 -12.75 -4.75
N HIS A 48 -16.90 -12.90 -5.90
CA HIS A 48 -17.53 -13.27 -7.16
C HIS A 48 -17.24 -14.75 -7.44
N TYR A 49 -18.27 -15.44 -7.94
CA TYR A 49 -18.19 -16.82 -8.44
C TYR A 49 -18.67 -16.83 -9.89
N ASP A 50 -18.14 -17.76 -10.69
CA ASP A 50 -18.53 -18.00 -12.08
C ASP A 50 -19.82 -18.83 -12.18
#